data_AF-A0A7S2V1X9-F1
#
_entry.id   AF-A0A7S2V1X9-F1
#
_cell.length_a   1.000
_cell.length_b   1.000
_cell.length_c   1.000
_cell.angle_alpha   90.00
_cell.angle_beta   90.00
_cell.angle_gamma   90.00
#
_symmetry.space_group_name_H-M   'P 1'
#
loop_
_entity.id
_entity.type
_entity.pdbx_description
1 polymer ?
#
loop_
_entity_poly.entity_id
_entity_poly.type
_entity_poly.pdbx_seq_one_letter_code
_entity_poly.pdbx_strand_id
1 'polypeptide(L)'
;MFELEELFRDHAQTQFVVVTIPTNLAVAESKRLVSALQQQDVLVEKVIVNQVFDGENTKQDYVKRLASSQQKHLAEIEGVANNAGVQVVKIPYFDSEVQTIYGLRAMGQMIMK
;
A
#
# COMPACT_ATOMS: atom_id res chain seq x y z
N MET A 1 19.51 -18.47 -28.23
CA MET A 1 18.58 -18.43 -27.09
C MET A 1 18.97 -17.18 -26.33
N PHE A 2 18.08 -16.19 -26.21
CA PHE A 2 18.40 -15.00 -25.41
C PHE A 2 18.51 -15.41 -23.94
N GLU A 3 19.54 -14.95 -23.26
CA GLU A 3 19.59 -15.06 -21.81
C GLU A 3 18.58 -14.08 -21.21
N LEU A 4 17.90 -14.48 -20.14
CA LEU A 4 16.82 -13.70 -19.54
C LEU A 4 17.26 -12.28 -19.13
N GLU A 5 18.52 -12.14 -18.72
CA GLU A 5 19.12 -10.84 -18.38
C GLU A 5 19.25 -9.90 -19.57
N GLU A 6 19.59 -10.43 -20.75
CA GLU A 6 19.69 -9.64 -21.98
C GLU A 6 18.32 -9.09 -22.40
N LEU A 7 17.26 -9.89 -22.22
CA LEU A 7 15.89 -9.47 -22.54
C LEU A 7 15.40 -8.34 -21.63
N PHE A 8 15.77 -8.35 -20.35
CA PHE A 8 15.41 -7.26 -19.43
C PHE A 8 16.14 -5.94 -19.73
N ARG A 9 17.30 -6.01 -20.37
CA ARG A 9 18.09 -4.84 -20.81
C ARG A 9 17.77 -4.39 -22.23
N ASP A 10 16.99 -5.15 -23.00
CA ASP A 10 16.54 -4.74 -24.32
C ASP A 10 15.40 -3.70 -24.21
N HIS A 11 15.75 -2.43 -24.32
CA HIS A 11 14.80 -1.30 -24.21
C HIS A 11 13.80 -1.24 -25.38
N ALA A 12 14.07 -1.90 -26.51
CA ALA A 12 13.14 -1.96 -27.64
C ALA A 12 12.03 -3.00 -27.42
N GLN A 13 12.28 -3.99 -26.58
CA GLN A 13 11.36 -5.10 -26.33
C GLN A 13 10.74 -5.08 -24.92
N THR A 14 11.45 -4.53 -23.93
CA THR A 14 11.06 -4.63 -22.51
C THR A 14 11.10 -3.27 -21.81
N GLN A 15 10.09 -3.02 -21.00
CA GLN A 15 10.07 -1.90 -20.05
C GLN A 15 9.50 -2.37 -18.70
N PHE A 16 9.96 -1.75 -17.62
CA PHE A 16 9.40 -1.91 -16.28
C PHE A 16 8.47 -0.73 -15.95
N VAL A 17 7.31 -1.03 -15.36
CA VAL A 17 6.37 -0.02 -14.87
C VAL A 17 6.24 -0.19 -13.35
N VAL A 18 6.59 0.83 -12.60
CA VAL A 18 6.49 0.81 -11.13
C VAL A 18 5.11 1.29 -10.72
N VAL A 19 4.37 0.49 -9.96
CA VAL A 19 3.06 0.89 -9.39
C VAL A 19 3.23 1.08 -7.89
N THR A 20 2.78 2.22 -7.37
CA THR A 20 2.95 2.60 -5.97
C THR A 20 1.72 3.34 -5.42
N ILE A 21 1.72 3.65 -4.12
CA ILE A 21 0.70 4.48 -3.45
C ILE A 21 1.39 5.66 -2.77
N PRO A 22 0.70 6.78 -2.50
CA PRO A 22 1.33 7.99 -1.96
C PRO A 22 1.58 7.91 -0.44
N THR A 23 2.37 6.94 0.01
CA THR A 23 2.78 6.76 1.42
C THR A 23 4.30 6.84 1.54
N ASN A 24 4.87 7.28 2.67
CA ASN A 24 6.32 7.47 2.78
C ASN A 24 7.08 6.15 2.60
N LEU A 25 6.56 5.04 3.15
CA LEU A 25 7.19 3.73 2.96
C LEU A 25 7.20 3.33 1.48
N ALA A 26 6.07 3.46 0.80
CA ALA A 26 5.96 3.10 -0.61
C ALA A 26 6.83 4.01 -1.49
N VAL A 27 6.95 5.30 -1.16
CA VAL A 27 7.86 6.24 -1.82
C VAL A 27 9.32 5.83 -1.61
N ALA A 28 9.73 5.48 -0.38
CA ALA A 28 11.09 5.06 -0.10
C ALA A 28 11.47 3.78 -0.86
N GLU A 29 10.57 2.80 -0.90
CA GLU A 29 10.80 1.56 -1.64
C GLU A 29 10.79 1.77 -3.15
N SER A 30 9.87 2.60 -3.67
CA SER A 30 9.82 2.94 -5.09
C SER A 30 11.10 3.63 -5.56
N LYS A 31 11.65 4.54 -4.74
CA LYS A 31 12.94 5.19 -5.02
C LYS A 31 14.06 4.17 -5.12
N ARG A 32 14.18 3.27 -4.14
CA ARG A 32 15.18 2.20 -4.15
C ARG A 32 15.04 1.30 -5.38
N LEU A 33 13.81 0.88 -5.71
CA LEU A 33 13.54 0.01 -6.85
C LEU A 33 13.92 0.67 -8.17
N VAL A 34 13.48 1.91 -8.40
CA VAL A 34 13.81 2.66 -9.62
C VAL A 34 15.33 2.83 -9.76
N SER A 35 16.02 3.20 -8.68
CA SER A 35 17.48 3.32 -8.70
C SER A 35 18.18 2.00 -9.02
N ALA A 36 17.71 0.89 -8.44
CA ALA A 36 18.29 -0.43 -8.69
C ALA A 36 18.07 -0.89 -10.16
N LEU A 37 16.88 -0.68 -10.71
CA LEU A 37 16.57 -1.03 -12.11
C LEU A 37 17.42 -0.21 -13.08
N GLN A 38 17.56 1.10 -12.84
CA GLN A 38 18.40 1.98 -13.65
C GLN A 38 19.88 1.59 -13.59
N GLN A 39 20.38 1.21 -12.42
CA GLN A 39 21.77 0.71 -12.26
C GLN A 39 22.03 -0.59 -13.03
N GLN A 40 20.98 -1.38 -13.31
CA GLN A 40 21.07 -2.63 -14.06
C GLN A 40 20.75 -2.48 -15.55
N ASP A 41 20.63 -1.23 -16.04
CA ASP A 41 20.26 -0.89 -17.41
C ASP A 41 18.87 -1.43 -17.83
N VAL A 42 17.95 -1.52 -16.87
CA VAL A 42 16.54 -1.88 -17.13
C VAL A 42 15.74 -0.60 -17.32
N LEU A 43 15.00 -0.52 -18.44
CA LEU A 43 14.19 0.63 -18.79
C LEU A 43 13.01 0.82 -17.82
N VAL A 44 12.89 2.00 -17.20
CA VAL A 44 11.74 2.39 -16.36
C VAL A 44 11.22 3.76 -16.81
N GLU A 45 10.17 3.79 -17.63
CA GLU A 45 9.61 5.04 -18.15
C GLU A 45 8.41 5.57 -17.34
N LYS A 46 7.75 4.68 -16.60
CA LYS A 46 6.47 5.00 -15.97
C LYS A 46 6.45 4.59 -14.51
N VAL A 47 5.97 5.51 -13.69
CA VAL A 47 5.53 5.26 -12.33
C VAL A 47 4.04 5.57 -12.25
N ILE A 48 3.23 4.59 -11.88
CA ILE A 48 1.80 4.76 -11.64
C ILE A 48 1.59 4.95 -10.15
N VAL A 49 1.07 6.12 -9.75
CA VAL A 49 0.68 6.38 -8.36
C VAL A 49 -0.81 6.08 -8.21
N ASN A 50 -1.13 4.96 -7.59
CA ASN A 50 -2.48 4.49 -7.30
C ASN A 50 -3.01 5.11 -5.99
N GLN A 51 -4.34 5.03 -5.79
CA GLN A 51 -5.03 5.47 -4.57
C GLN A 51 -4.81 6.96 -4.23
N VAL A 52 -4.72 7.80 -5.26
CA VAL A 52 -4.60 9.26 -5.11
C VAL A 52 -5.98 9.88 -4.91
N PHE A 53 -6.08 10.79 -3.94
CA PHE A 53 -7.26 11.63 -3.77
C PHE A 53 -7.17 12.86 -4.69
N ASP A 54 -8.11 13.01 -5.61
CA ASP A 54 -8.29 14.22 -6.41
C ASP A 54 -8.98 15.28 -5.54
N GLY A 55 -8.24 16.32 -5.17
CA GLY A 55 -8.59 17.24 -4.09
C GLY A 55 -9.89 18.05 -4.24
N GLU A 56 -10.68 17.87 -5.31
CA GLU A 56 -11.71 18.83 -5.67
C GLU A 56 -13.13 18.56 -5.15
N ASN A 57 -13.69 17.35 -5.03
CA ASN A 57 -15.16 17.31 -4.78
C ASN A 57 -15.80 16.08 -4.12
N THR A 58 -15.10 15.21 -3.36
CA THR A 58 -15.80 13.99 -2.87
C THR A 58 -15.28 13.35 -1.60
N LYS A 59 -14.53 14.05 -0.74
CA LYS A 59 -13.97 13.43 0.48
C LYS A 59 -15.04 12.82 1.39
N GLN A 60 -16.17 13.51 1.60
CA GLN A 60 -17.22 13.01 2.51
C GLN A 60 -17.92 11.76 1.97
N ASP A 61 -18.38 11.77 0.72
CA ASP A 61 -19.09 10.61 0.16
C ASP A 61 -18.15 9.43 -0.13
N TYR A 62 -16.88 9.71 -0.47
CA TYR A 62 -15.84 8.69 -0.53
C TYR A 62 -15.67 8.01 0.83
N VAL A 63 -15.48 8.79 1.90
CA VAL A 63 -15.27 8.24 3.26
C VAL A 63 -16.50 7.45 3.70
N LYS A 64 -17.71 7.94 3.42
CA LYS A 64 -18.95 7.19 3.71
C LYS A 64 -19.00 5.85 2.98
N ARG A 65 -18.67 5.82 1.68
CA ARG A 65 -18.62 4.58 0.89
C ARG A 65 -17.56 3.62 1.41
N LEU A 66 -16.37 4.13 1.71
CA LEU A 66 -15.27 3.35 2.28
C LEU A 66 -15.66 2.72 3.62
N ALA A 67 -16.22 3.52 4.54
CA ALA A 67 -16.69 3.04 5.84
C ALA A 67 -17.82 2.01 5.70
N SER A 68 -18.76 2.24 4.79
CA SER A 68 -19.86 1.29 4.52
C SER A 68 -19.33 -0.05 3.98
N SER A 69 -18.29 -0.01 3.14
CA SER A 69 -17.63 -1.22 2.64
C SER A 69 -16.89 -1.96 3.75
N GLN A 70 -16.14 -1.24 4.58
CA GLN A 70 -15.43 -1.83 5.73
C GLN A 70 -16.40 -2.51 6.70
N GLN A 71 -17.54 -1.90 7.00
CA GLN A 71 -18.52 -2.46 7.94
C GLN A 71 -19.08 -3.81 7.49
N LYS A 72 -19.28 -4.00 6.18
CA LYS A 72 -19.74 -5.28 5.61
C LYS A 72 -18.71 -6.39 5.85
N HIS A 73 -17.44 -6.11 5.57
CA HIS A 73 -16.37 -7.10 5.75
C HIS A 73 -16.03 -7.32 7.22
N LEU A 74 -16.16 -6.30 8.08
CA LEU A 74 -15.98 -6.45 9.52
C LEU A 74 -16.97 -7.44 10.11
N ALA A 75 -18.24 -7.39 9.71
CA ALA A 75 -19.25 -8.34 10.19
C ALA A 75 -18.91 -9.79 9.80
N GLU A 76 -18.37 -10.00 8.60
CA GLU A 76 -17.91 -11.31 8.14
C GLU A 76 -16.71 -11.83 8.97
N ILE A 77 -15.71 -10.97 9.17
CA ILE A 77 -14.52 -11.30 9.98
C ILE A 77 -14.91 -11.64 11.42
N GLU A 78 -15.81 -10.86 12.03
CA GLU A 78 -16.31 -11.12 13.38
C GLU A 78 -17.03 -12.47 13.47
N GLY A 79 -17.84 -12.84 12.47
CA GLY A 79 -18.48 -14.15 12.41
C GLY A 79 -17.47 -15.30 12.39
N VAL A 80 -16.44 -15.20 11.54
CA VAL A 80 -15.38 -16.21 11.45
C VAL A 80 -14.58 -16.30 12.75
N ALA A 81 -14.22 -15.15 13.33
CA ALA A 81 -13.43 -15.11 14.56
C ALA A 81 -14.19 -15.70 15.76
N ASN A 82 -15.50 -15.39 15.88
CA ASN A 82 -16.36 -15.96 16.92
C ASN A 82 -16.45 -17.49 16.80
N ASN A 83 -16.60 -18.03 15.59
CA ASN A 83 -16.63 -19.47 15.36
C ASN A 83 -15.31 -20.17 15.71
N ALA A 84 -14.19 -19.46 15.52
CA ALA A 84 -12.85 -19.97 15.85
C ALA A 84 -12.43 -19.70 17.31
N GLY A 85 -13.24 -18.97 18.09
CA GLY A 85 -12.88 -18.55 19.45
C GLY A 85 -11.71 -17.56 19.52
N VAL A 86 -11.51 -16.76 18.47
CA VAL A 86 -10.40 -15.79 18.35
C VAL A 86 -10.89 -14.38 18.64
N GLN A 87 -10.12 -13.60 19.41
CA GLN A 87 -10.43 -12.21 19.68
C GLN A 87 -10.14 -11.32 18.46
N VAL A 88 -11.09 -10.44 18.13
CA VAL A 88 -10.90 -9.37 17.14
C VAL A 88 -10.54 -8.07 17.86
N VAL A 89 -9.38 -7.50 17.51
CA VAL A 89 -8.95 -6.17 17.98
C VAL A 89 -9.03 -5.19 16.81
N LYS A 90 -9.81 -4.11 16.97
CA LYS A 90 -10.01 -3.09 15.94
C LYS A 90 -9.12 -1.89 16.22
N ILE A 91 -8.34 -1.48 15.22
CA ILE A 91 -7.48 -0.30 15.27
C ILE A 91 -8.04 0.75 14.30
N PRO A 92 -8.13 2.03 14.70
CA PRO A 92 -8.61 3.08 13.80
C PRO A 92 -7.69 3.26 12.60
N TYR A 93 -8.26 3.76 11.51
CA TYR A 93 -7.47 4.24 10.38
C TYR A 93 -6.77 5.56 10.78
N PHE A 94 -5.44 5.58 10.74
CA PHE A 94 -4.66 6.78 11.03
C PHE A 94 -4.63 7.71 9.80
N ASP A 95 -4.74 9.01 10.03
CA ASP A 95 -4.64 10.05 8.99
C ASP A 95 -3.20 10.29 8.50
N SER A 96 -2.23 9.66 9.17
CA SER A 96 -0.81 9.72 8.90
C SER A 96 -0.17 8.36 9.17
N GLU A 97 0.99 8.11 8.55
CA GLU A 97 1.72 6.87 8.82
C GLU A 97 2.18 6.79 10.27
N VAL A 98 2.01 5.62 10.87
CA VAL A 98 2.52 5.33 12.21
C VAL A 98 4.04 5.19 12.15
N GLN A 99 4.73 6.27 12.49
CA GLN A 99 6.19 6.33 12.44
C GLN A 99 6.81 6.49 13.83
N THR A 100 8.09 6.12 13.91
CA THR A 100 8.92 6.22 15.11
C THR A 100 8.41 5.39 16.30
N ILE A 101 9.19 5.36 17.38
CA ILE A 101 8.80 4.68 18.61
C ILE A 101 7.53 5.26 19.24
N TYR A 102 7.24 6.56 19.03
CA TYR A 102 6.10 7.22 19.62
C TYR A 102 4.78 6.79 18.96
N GLY A 103 4.73 6.77 17.63
CA GLY A 103 3.56 6.28 16.89
C GLY A 103 3.29 4.81 17.18
N LEU A 104 4.35 3.98 17.16
CA LEU A 104 4.23 2.55 17.48
C LEU A 104 3.73 2.31 18.91
N ARG A 105 4.18 3.11 19.88
CA ARG A 105 3.70 3.01 21.26
C ARG A 105 2.22 3.41 21.38
N ALA A 106 1.80 4.47 20.70
CA ALA A 106 0.39 4.89 20.68
C ALA A 106 -0.51 3.81 20.07
N MET A 107 -0.11 3.22 18.93
CA MET A 107 -0.83 2.10 18.33
C MET A 107 -0.82 0.87 19.24
N GLY A 108 0.32 0.54 19.87
CA GLY A 108 0.42 -0.58 20.81
C GLY A 108 -0.54 -0.46 21.99
N GLN A 109 -0.71 0.74 22.55
CA GLN A 109 -1.70 0.98 23.61
C GLN A 109 -3.15 0.75 23.17
N MET A 110 -3.46 0.90 21.88
CA MET A 110 -4.79 0.60 21.35
C MET A 110 -5.00 -0.91 21.15
N ILE A 111 -3.94 -1.64 20.79
CA ILE A 111 -3.99 -3.10 20.59
C ILE A 111 -4.11 -3.86 21.91
N MET A 112 -3.41 -3.39 22.94
CA MET A 112 -3.31 -4.07 24.24
C MET A 112 -4.46 -3.75 25.21
N LYS A 113 -5.47 -2.98 24.78
CA LYS A 113 -6.71 -2.77 25.52
C LYS A 113 -7.66 -3.95 25.33
#